data_AF-A0A2E4DD62-F1
#
_entry.id   AF-A0A2E4DD62-F1
#
_cell.length_a   1.000
_cell.length_b   1.000
_cell.length_c   1.000
_cell.angle_alpha   90.00
_cell.angle_beta   90.00
_cell.angle_gamma   90.00
#
_symmetry.space_group_name_H-M   'P 1'
#
loop_
_entity.id
_entity.type
_entity.pdbx_description
1 polymer ?
#
loop_
_entity_poly.entity_id
_entity_poly.type
_entity_poly.pdbx_seq_one_letter_code
_entity_poly.pdbx_strand_id
1 'polypeptide(L)'
;MKSLILLSTMLLSFASFAETIVVMETHMPRTMNRPMISDKFFMDTNTNLGYADIKVTVEQYRPEPRMRRMFCDHRGYRYGTYPGVRPDYMRRCEPLYTRPLPMIRTILDEKIEIPGLELVGKDMIYYGVNGEVKCGNLGRSRVFGAPTLYLTGNCQLKTKIRRNKLIVEFTAN
;
A
#
# COMPACT_ATOMS: atom_id res chain seq x y z
N MET A 1 -35.15 42.08 27.97
CA MET A 1 -34.59 41.65 26.67
C MET A 1 -33.07 41.91 26.61
N LYS A 2 -32.28 41.27 27.48
CA LYS A 2 -30.79 41.43 27.50
C LYS A 2 -30.03 40.09 27.52
N SER A 3 -30.72 38.96 27.59
CA SER A 3 -30.15 37.62 27.73
C SER A 3 -29.96 36.86 26.42
N LEU A 4 -30.43 37.39 25.28
CA LEU A 4 -30.42 36.67 24.00
C LEU A 4 -29.12 36.86 23.18
N ILE A 5 -28.29 37.85 23.50
CA ILE A 5 -27.07 38.15 22.71
C ILE A 5 -25.89 37.26 23.14
N LEU A 6 -25.89 36.76 24.39
CA LEU A 6 -24.80 35.93 24.94
C LEU A 6 -24.80 34.48 24.43
N LEU A 7 -25.91 33.99 23.86
CA LEU A 7 -25.96 32.63 23.29
C LEU A 7 -25.38 32.54 21.87
N SER A 8 -25.23 33.67 21.17
CA SER A 8 -24.74 33.71 19.79
C SER A 8 -23.21 33.63 19.67
N THR A 9 -22.47 33.96 20.72
CA THR A 9 -21.00 33.98 20.70
C THR A 9 -20.37 32.65 21.08
N MET A 10 -21.11 31.72 21.69
CA MET A 10 -20.61 30.37 22.01
C MET A 10 -20.72 29.35 20.86
N LEU A 11 -21.40 29.69 19.76
CA LEU A 11 -21.58 28.80 18.60
C LEU A 11 -20.51 28.96 17.50
N LEU A 12 -19.54 29.87 17.68
CA LEU A 12 -18.49 30.17 16.69
C LEU A 12 -17.15 29.45 16.94
N SER A 13 -17.04 28.61 17.97
CA SER A 13 -15.72 28.21 18.49
C SER A 13 -15.10 26.93 17.89
N PHE A 14 -15.77 26.19 17.00
CA PHE A 14 -15.20 24.94 16.47
C PHE A 14 -15.51 24.74 15.00
N ALA A 15 -15.02 25.64 14.14
CA ALA A 15 -14.80 25.26 12.76
C ALA A 15 -13.52 24.41 12.69
N SER A 16 -13.66 23.10 12.79
CA SER A 16 -12.58 22.14 12.48
C SER A 16 -12.32 22.21 10.98
N PHE A 17 -11.37 23.04 10.55
CA PHE A 17 -11.01 23.16 9.15
C PHE A 17 -10.10 21.99 8.77
N ALA A 18 -10.68 21.01 8.10
CA ALA A 18 -9.95 19.91 7.49
C ALA A 18 -8.92 20.45 6.49
N GLU A 19 -7.64 20.34 6.81
CA GLU A 19 -6.54 20.66 5.91
C GLU A 19 -6.18 19.41 5.10
N THR A 20 -5.95 19.54 3.79
CA THR A 20 -5.51 18.42 2.95
C THR A 20 -4.33 18.85 2.09
N ILE A 21 -3.24 18.08 2.15
CA ILE A 21 -2.03 18.29 1.36
C ILE A 21 -1.74 17.08 0.48
N VAL A 22 -1.14 17.30 -0.68
CA VAL A 22 -0.65 16.21 -1.55
C VAL A 22 0.79 15.92 -1.16
N VAL A 23 1.04 14.74 -0.60
CA VAL A 23 2.39 14.33 -0.17
C VAL A 23 3.16 13.62 -1.28
N MET A 24 2.45 12.98 -2.21
CA MET A 24 3.06 12.38 -3.40
C MET A 24 2.12 12.43 -4.59
N GLU A 25 2.68 12.75 -5.75
CA GLU A 25 2.08 12.47 -7.04
C GLU A 25 3.11 11.81 -7.96
N THR A 26 2.81 10.61 -8.47
CA THR A 26 3.71 9.90 -9.39
C THR A 26 2.96 9.15 -10.48
N HIS A 27 3.62 8.96 -11.63
CA HIS A 27 3.08 8.20 -12.75
C HIS A 27 3.25 6.70 -12.51
N MET A 28 2.15 5.97 -12.62
CA MET A 28 2.13 4.51 -12.51
C MET A 28 2.31 3.88 -13.89
N PRO A 29 3.15 2.84 -14.02
CA PRO A 29 3.23 2.08 -15.26
C PRO A 29 1.89 1.40 -15.56
N ARG A 30 1.61 1.21 -16.85
CA ARG A 30 0.40 0.49 -17.26
C ARG A 30 0.50 -0.97 -16.82
N THR A 31 -0.52 -1.46 -16.12
CA THR A 31 -0.62 -2.84 -15.66
C THR A 31 -1.90 -3.45 -16.22
N MET A 32 -1.84 -4.74 -16.58
CA MET A 32 -3.05 -5.45 -17.05
C MET A 32 -4.03 -5.71 -15.89
N ASN A 33 -3.49 -5.96 -14.69
CA ASN A 33 -4.26 -6.25 -13.50
C ASN A 33 -4.40 -5.00 -12.61
N ARG A 34 -5.45 -5.00 -11.78
CA ARG A 34 -5.72 -3.92 -10.82
C ARG A 34 -4.61 -3.89 -9.77
N PRO A 35 -3.95 -2.74 -9.54
CA PRO A 35 -2.96 -2.60 -8.49
C PRO A 35 -3.61 -2.66 -7.10
N MET A 36 -2.93 -3.31 -6.18
CA MET A 36 -3.20 -3.30 -4.75
C MET A 36 -2.28 -2.29 -4.08
N ILE A 37 -2.87 -1.40 -3.29
CA ILE A 37 -2.16 -0.30 -2.62
C ILE A 37 -2.19 -0.58 -1.13
N SER A 38 -1.03 -0.45 -0.48
CA SER A 38 -0.89 -0.42 0.96
C SER A 38 -0.28 0.92 1.33
N ASP A 39 -1.01 1.70 2.11
CA ASP A 39 -0.58 2.99 2.64
C ASP A 39 -0.54 2.93 4.17
N LYS A 40 0.59 3.32 4.75
CA LYS A 40 0.81 3.27 6.20
C LYS A 40 1.45 4.55 6.70
N PHE A 41 1.02 4.96 7.88
CA PHE A 41 1.71 5.97 8.66
C PHE A 41 2.83 5.33 9.47
N PHE A 42 3.95 6.02 9.55
CA PHE A 42 4.94 5.74 10.58
C PHE A 42 5.64 7.04 11.00
N MET A 43 6.19 7.01 12.20
CA MET A 43 7.02 8.07 12.76
C MET A 43 8.42 7.53 12.91
N ASP A 44 9.42 8.30 12.49
CA ASP A 44 10.81 8.00 12.83
C ASP A 44 11.13 8.60 14.20
N THR A 45 11.42 7.75 15.18
CA THR A 45 11.70 8.19 16.55
C THR A 45 13.09 8.82 16.71
N ASN A 46 13.96 8.72 15.71
CA ASN A 46 15.29 9.35 15.75
C ASN A 46 15.21 10.79 15.25
N THR A 47 14.47 11.03 14.17
CA THR A 47 14.31 12.36 13.58
C THR A 47 13.07 13.09 14.11
N ASN A 48 12.16 12.37 14.77
CA ASN A 48 10.84 12.85 15.18
C ASN A 48 9.95 13.30 14.02
N LEU A 49 10.25 12.87 12.79
CA LEU A 49 9.47 13.23 11.60
C LEU A 49 8.47 12.14 11.24
N GLY A 50 7.34 12.57 10.70
CA GLY A 50 6.28 11.72 10.20
C GLY A 50 6.38 11.44 8.72
N TYR A 51 5.95 10.25 8.33
CA TYR A 51 6.10 9.78 6.96
C TYR A 51 4.93 8.87 6.54
N ALA A 52 4.73 8.82 5.23
CA ALA A 52 3.87 7.87 4.54
C ALA A 52 4.73 6.77 3.88
N ASP A 53 4.45 5.51 4.20
CA ASP A 53 4.98 4.33 3.51
C ASP A 53 3.94 3.84 2.51
N ILE A 54 4.29 3.93 1.22
CA ILE A 54 3.39 3.67 0.10
C ILE A 54 3.94 2.52 -0.73
N LYS A 55 3.23 1.40 -0.68
CA LYS A 55 3.57 0.20 -1.42
C LYS A 55 2.47 -0.15 -2.42
N VAL A 56 2.83 -0.17 -3.70
CA VAL A 56 1.93 -0.59 -4.76
C VAL A 56 2.40 -1.91 -5.34
N THR A 57 1.51 -2.89 -5.32
CA THR A 57 1.75 -4.23 -5.83
C THR A 57 0.75 -4.57 -6.92
N VAL A 58 1.12 -5.47 -7.81
CA VAL A 58 0.22 -6.05 -8.81
C VAL A 58 0.35 -7.55 -8.80
N GLU A 59 -0.76 -8.22 -9.01
CA GLU A 59 -0.75 -9.61 -9.41
C GLU A 59 -0.31 -9.68 -10.87
N GLN A 60 0.69 -10.51 -11.18
CA GLN A 60 1.14 -10.79 -12.53
C GLN A 60 1.24 -12.30 -12.72
N TYR A 61 0.83 -12.76 -13.90
CA TYR A 61 1.01 -14.15 -14.29
C TYR A 61 2.38 -14.26 -14.95
N ARG A 62 3.30 -14.98 -14.31
CA ARG A 62 4.57 -15.29 -14.99
C ARG A 62 4.25 -16.21 -16.18
N PRO A 63 4.64 -15.85 -17.41
CA PRO A 63 4.73 -16.86 -18.44
C PRO A 63 5.71 -17.90 -17.90
N GLU A 64 5.29 -19.16 -17.79
CA GLU A 64 6.22 -20.21 -17.41
C GLU A 64 7.46 -20.11 -18.30
N PRO A 65 8.68 -20.30 -17.75
CA PRO A 65 9.87 -20.38 -18.58
C PRO A 65 9.57 -21.44 -19.62
N ARG A 66 9.43 -21.02 -20.89
CA ARG A 66 9.02 -21.87 -22.02
C ARG A 66 9.67 -23.21 -21.82
N MET A 67 8.89 -24.22 -21.42
CA MET A 67 9.46 -25.55 -21.19
C MET A 67 10.24 -25.86 -22.46
N ARG A 68 11.54 -26.15 -22.32
CA ARG A 68 12.39 -26.56 -23.44
C ARG A 68 11.57 -27.55 -24.24
N ARG A 69 11.29 -27.20 -25.51
CA ARG A 69 10.38 -27.97 -26.40
C ARG A 69 10.61 -29.45 -26.13
N MET A 70 9.65 -30.11 -25.46
CA MET A 70 9.68 -31.56 -25.41
C MET A 70 9.49 -31.99 -26.86
N PHE A 71 10.50 -32.64 -27.42
CA PHE A 71 10.37 -33.24 -28.74
C PHE A 71 9.39 -34.39 -28.57
N CYS A 72 8.17 -34.17 -29.04
CA CYS A 72 7.17 -35.21 -29.18
C CYS A 72 7.17 -35.67 -30.63
N ASP A 73 6.99 -36.96 -30.86
CA ASP A 73 6.79 -37.48 -32.20
C ASP A 73 5.41 -37.07 -32.74
N HIS A 74 5.18 -37.33 -34.04
CA HIS A 74 3.89 -37.16 -34.72
C HIS A 74 2.70 -37.86 -34.04
N ARG A 75 2.93 -38.80 -33.11
CA ARG A 75 1.92 -39.54 -32.35
C ARG A 75 1.77 -39.05 -30.92
N GLY A 76 2.51 -38.01 -30.52
CA GLY A 76 2.44 -37.39 -29.19
C GLY A 76 3.27 -38.09 -28.11
N TYR A 77 4.28 -38.89 -28.45
CA TYR A 77 5.18 -39.57 -27.51
C TYR A 77 6.52 -38.83 -27.37
N ARG A 78 7.11 -38.80 -26.17
CA ARG A 78 8.41 -38.16 -25.93
C ARG A 78 9.55 -38.90 -26.64
N TYR A 79 10.37 -38.19 -27.41
CA TYR A 79 11.66 -38.72 -27.88
C TYR A 79 12.62 -38.88 -26.70
N GLY A 80 13.14 -40.09 -26.48
CA GLY A 80 14.26 -40.33 -25.55
C GLY A 80 14.02 -41.30 -24.39
N THR A 81 12.99 -42.14 -24.42
CA THR A 81 12.99 -43.32 -23.52
C THR A 81 14.13 -44.25 -23.94
N TYR A 82 15.09 -44.47 -23.04
CA TYR A 82 16.23 -45.38 -23.19
C TYR A 82 15.80 -46.74 -23.78
N PRO A 83 16.62 -47.38 -24.62
CA PRO A 83 16.36 -48.73 -25.08
C PRO A 83 16.30 -49.67 -23.86
N GLY A 84 15.11 -50.21 -23.57
CA GLY A 84 14.87 -51.10 -22.43
C GLY A 84 13.66 -50.74 -21.56
N VAL A 85 13.02 -49.58 -21.76
CA VAL A 85 11.78 -49.24 -21.04
C VAL A 85 10.58 -49.88 -21.75
N ARG A 86 9.78 -50.68 -21.01
CA ARG A 86 8.58 -51.33 -21.56
C ARG A 86 7.57 -50.28 -22.12
N PRO A 87 6.90 -50.55 -23.25
CA PRO A 87 5.95 -49.63 -23.90
C PRO A 87 4.81 -49.16 -22.99
N ASP A 88 4.46 -49.99 -22.00
CA ASP A 88 3.32 -49.80 -21.09
C ASP A 88 3.44 -48.53 -20.20
N TYR A 89 4.60 -47.87 -20.21
CA TYR A 89 4.88 -46.64 -19.46
C TYR A 89 5.07 -45.40 -20.37
N MET A 90 4.76 -45.48 -21.66
CA MET A 90 4.81 -44.33 -22.58
C MET A 90 3.72 -43.31 -22.22
N ARG A 91 4.04 -42.34 -21.35
CA ARG A 91 3.17 -41.20 -21.09
C ARG A 91 3.05 -40.35 -22.35
N ARG A 92 1.81 -40.08 -22.78
CA ARG A 92 1.54 -39.04 -23.78
C ARG A 92 2.20 -37.73 -23.34
N CYS A 93 2.68 -36.97 -24.31
CA CYS A 93 2.92 -35.55 -24.16
C CYS A 93 1.57 -34.87 -23.93
N GLU A 94 1.02 -34.97 -22.72
CA GLU A 94 -0.03 -34.06 -22.33
C GLU A 94 0.58 -32.66 -22.30
N PRO A 95 -0.05 -31.66 -22.95
CA PRO A 95 0.27 -30.29 -22.62
C PRO A 95 -0.03 -30.17 -21.14
N LEU A 96 1.01 -30.09 -20.32
CA LEU A 96 0.88 -29.57 -18.97
C LEU A 96 0.42 -28.13 -19.17
N TYR A 97 -0.90 -27.93 -19.25
CA TYR A 97 -1.55 -26.64 -19.05
C TYR A 97 -1.38 -26.32 -17.56
N THR A 98 -0.14 -26.10 -17.16
CA THR A 98 0.14 -25.44 -15.89
C THR A 98 -0.37 -24.03 -16.06
N ARG A 99 -1.55 -23.77 -15.46
CA ARG A 99 -2.05 -22.40 -15.35
C ARG A 99 -0.92 -21.57 -14.75
N PRO A 100 -0.52 -20.46 -15.38
CA PRO A 100 0.57 -19.65 -14.86
C PRO A 100 0.24 -19.30 -13.40
N LEU A 101 1.20 -19.51 -12.51
CA LEU A 101 0.98 -19.19 -11.11
C LEU A 101 0.93 -17.66 -10.95
N PRO A 102 -0.07 -17.13 -10.21
CA PRO A 102 -0.09 -15.72 -9.89
C PRO A 102 1.11 -15.38 -9.01
N MET A 103 1.79 -14.30 -9.35
CA MET A 103 2.91 -13.75 -8.59
C MET A 103 2.59 -12.29 -8.25
N ILE A 104 2.78 -11.92 -6.99
CA ILE A 104 2.71 -10.52 -6.57
C ILE A 104 4.04 -9.84 -6.88
N ARG A 105 4.00 -8.77 -7.66
CA ARG A 105 5.16 -7.92 -7.97
C ARG A 105 4.94 -6.52 -7.40
N THR A 106 5.92 -6.02 -6.67
CA THR A 106 5.96 -4.61 -6.26
C THR A 106 6.35 -3.72 -7.45
N ILE A 107 5.59 -2.65 -7.67
CA ILE A 107 5.84 -1.65 -8.70
C ILE A 107 6.41 -0.38 -8.08
N LEU A 108 5.92 -0.02 -6.89
CA LEU A 108 6.32 1.17 -6.15
C LEU A 108 6.47 0.80 -4.68
N ASP A 109 7.53 1.26 -4.05
CA ASP A 109 7.83 1.07 -2.63
C ASP A 109 8.57 2.33 -2.18
N GLU A 110 7.81 3.33 -1.75
CA GLU A 110 8.31 4.67 -1.48
C GLU A 110 7.98 5.12 -0.06
N LYS A 111 8.95 5.79 0.55
CA LYS A 111 8.90 6.33 1.91
C LYS A 111 9.00 7.85 1.83
N ILE A 112 7.93 8.55 2.17
CA ILE A 112 7.79 9.97 1.85
C ILE A 112 7.47 10.76 3.11
N GLU A 113 8.22 11.82 3.35
CA GLU A 113 8.01 12.70 4.49
C GLU A 113 6.67 13.43 4.34
N ILE A 114 5.94 13.55 5.45
CA ILE A 114 4.71 14.35 5.52
C ILE A 114 5.12 15.69 6.13
N PRO A 115 5.19 16.78 5.34
CA PRO A 115 5.64 18.07 5.84
C PRO A 115 4.79 18.53 7.02
N GLY A 116 5.45 19.01 8.08
CA GLY A 116 4.78 19.51 9.28
C GLY A 116 4.21 18.44 10.22
N LEU A 117 4.34 17.14 9.91
CA LEU A 117 3.99 16.07 10.84
C LEU A 117 5.18 15.69 11.72
N GLU A 118 5.09 15.97 13.01
CA GLU A 118 6.19 15.80 13.96
C GLU A 118 5.77 15.01 15.21
N LEU A 119 6.76 14.41 15.87
CA LEU A 119 6.60 13.76 17.17
C LEU A 119 7.09 14.69 18.28
N VAL A 120 6.15 15.27 19.03
CA VAL A 120 6.45 16.11 20.19
C VAL A 120 6.27 15.29 21.45
N GLY A 121 7.39 14.82 21.99
CA GLY A 121 7.42 13.89 23.11
C GLY A 121 6.82 12.53 22.74
N LYS A 122 5.54 12.33 23.05
CA LYS A 122 4.78 11.13 22.67
C LYS A 122 3.62 11.44 21.73
N ASP A 123 3.34 12.70 21.46
CA ASP A 123 2.19 13.08 20.66
C ASP A 123 2.62 13.33 19.22
N MET A 124 1.85 12.78 18.28
CA MET A 124 2.01 13.07 16.85
C MET A 124 1.18 14.31 16.54
N ILE A 125 1.84 15.39 16.18
CA ILE A 125 1.21 16.69 15.92
C ILE A 125 1.51 17.09 14.49
N TYR A 126 0.46 17.42 13.75
CA TYR A 126 0.57 18.07 12.45
C TYR A 126 0.46 19.58 12.64
N TYR A 127 1.47 20.30 12.18
CA TYR A 127 1.52 21.76 12.16
C TYR A 127 1.11 22.26 10.77
N GLY A 128 -0.18 22.50 10.62
CA GLY A 128 -0.78 23.00 9.39
C GLY A 128 -0.89 24.52 9.37
N VAL A 129 -1.41 25.03 8.25
CA VAL A 129 -1.75 26.46 8.09
C VAL A 129 -2.89 26.85 9.03
N ASN A 130 -3.79 25.92 9.32
CA ASN A 130 -4.97 26.15 10.17
C ASN A 130 -4.70 25.94 11.67
N GLY A 131 -3.47 25.58 12.05
CA GLY A 131 -3.07 25.32 13.44
C GLY A 131 -2.52 23.92 13.65
N GLU A 132 -2.46 23.52 14.92
CA GLU A 132 -1.95 22.20 15.33
C GLU A 132 -3.07 21.16 15.43
N VAL A 133 -2.82 19.97 14.86
CA VAL A 133 -3.76 18.84 14.91
C VAL A 133 -3.07 17.63 15.50
N LYS A 134 -3.62 17.09 16.59
CA LYS A 134 -3.13 15.85 17.20
C LYS A 134 -3.60 14.64 16.39
N CYS A 135 -2.69 14.05 15.62
CA CYS A 135 -2.92 12.89 14.75
C CYS A 135 -2.90 11.54 15.49
N GLY A 136 -2.26 11.50 16.65
CA GLY A 136 -2.00 10.24 17.34
C GLY A 136 -1.06 10.39 18.52
N ASN A 137 -0.69 9.25 19.08
CA ASN A 137 0.33 9.17 20.11
C ASN A 137 1.18 7.90 19.98
N LEU A 138 2.46 8.02 20.27
CA LEU A 138 3.39 6.92 20.45
C LEU A 138 3.21 6.35 21.87
N GLY A 139 2.72 5.12 21.93
CA GLY A 139 2.60 4.35 23.15
C GLY A 139 3.44 3.09 23.12
N ARG A 140 3.19 2.22 24.08
CA ARG A 140 3.78 0.88 24.15
C ARG A 140 2.67 -0.14 24.06
N SER A 141 2.74 -1.06 23.10
CA SER A 141 1.78 -2.15 22.99
C SER A 141 1.80 -2.98 24.28
N ARG A 142 0.62 -3.22 24.84
CA ARG A 142 0.46 -4.09 26.01
C ARG A 142 0.75 -5.56 25.68
N VAL A 143 0.50 -5.97 24.44
CA VAL A 143 0.66 -7.36 24.00
C VAL A 143 2.10 -7.66 23.63
N PHE A 144 2.73 -6.78 22.85
CA PHE A 144 4.06 -7.03 22.29
C PHE A 144 5.18 -6.29 23.03
N GLY A 145 4.86 -5.41 23.97
CA GLY A 145 5.84 -4.62 24.71
C GLY A 145 6.68 -3.69 23.83
N ALA A 146 6.31 -3.49 22.57
CA ALA A 146 7.03 -2.69 21.58
C ALA A 146 6.41 -1.28 21.45
N PRO A 147 7.18 -0.26 21.04
CA PRO A 147 6.63 1.03 20.64
C PRO A 147 5.56 0.86 19.57
N THR A 148 4.42 1.53 19.73
CA THR A 148 3.28 1.41 18.81
C THR A 148 2.60 2.75 18.66
N LEU A 149 2.28 3.11 17.42
CA LEU A 149 1.56 4.33 17.10
C LEU A 149 0.06 4.08 17.20
N TYR A 150 -0.62 4.92 17.99
CA TYR A 150 -2.06 4.93 18.14
C TYR A 150 -2.61 6.17 17.44
N LEU A 151 -3.32 5.98 16.32
CA LEU A 151 -3.87 7.08 15.54
C LEU A 151 -5.25 7.49 16.09
N THR A 152 -5.52 8.79 16.20
CA THR A 152 -6.77 9.33 16.75
C THR A 152 -7.91 9.43 15.73
N GLY A 153 -7.61 9.21 14.44
CA GLY A 153 -8.57 9.38 13.34
C GLY A 153 -8.69 10.81 12.81
N ASN A 154 -8.06 11.78 13.48
CA ASN A 154 -8.00 13.18 13.05
C ASN A 154 -7.15 13.34 11.78
N CYS A 155 -6.13 12.50 11.63
CA CYS A 155 -5.26 12.49 10.47
C CYS A 155 -5.46 11.22 9.65
N GLN A 156 -5.58 11.37 8.34
CA GLN A 156 -5.90 10.30 7.40
C GLN A 156 -5.00 10.38 6.18
N LEU A 157 -4.53 9.22 5.73
CA LEU A 157 -3.86 9.07 4.45
C LEU A 157 -4.89 8.53 3.46
N LYS A 158 -5.01 9.16 2.30
CA LYS A 158 -5.90 8.74 1.23
C LYS A 158 -5.09 8.56 -0.03
N THR A 159 -5.01 7.32 -0.48
CA THR A 159 -4.35 7.00 -1.73
C THR A 159 -5.37 6.75 -2.85
N LYS A 160 -5.16 7.40 -4.00
CA LYS A 160 -6.05 7.31 -5.16
C LYS A 160 -5.25 7.09 -6.43
N ILE A 161 -5.80 6.32 -7.37
CA ILE A 161 -5.26 6.20 -8.72
C ILE A 161 -6.23 6.87 -9.70
N ARG A 162 -5.76 7.89 -10.42
CA ARG A 162 -6.55 8.61 -11.43
C ARG A 162 -5.72 8.82 -12.68
N ARG A 163 -6.22 8.37 -13.85
CA ARG A 163 -5.53 8.54 -15.15
C ARG A 163 -4.05 8.10 -15.14
N ASN A 164 -3.77 6.92 -14.57
CA ASN A 164 -2.40 6.37 -14.39
C ASN A 164 -1.49 7.23 -13.50
N LYS A 165 -2.03 8.10 -12.65
CA LYS A 165 -1.28 8.77 -11.60
C LYS A 165 -1.70 8.22 -10.24
N LEU A 166 -0.72 7.90 -9.42
CA LEU A 166 -0.89 7.66 -8.00
C LEU A 166 -0.81 9.00 -7.28
N ILE A 167 -1.85 9.32 -6.52
CA ILE A 167 -1.94 10.54 -5.71
C ILE A 167 -2.12 10.09 -4.28
N VAL A 168 -1.27 10.58 -3.39
CA VAL A 168 -1.35 10.36 -1.95
C VAL A 168 -1.63 11.69 -1.28
N GLU A 169 -2.78 11.75 -0.64
CA GLU A 169 -3.29 12.92 0.09
C GLU A 169 -3.21 12.65 1.59
N PHE A 170 -2.70 13.61 2.35
CA PHE A 170 -2.77 13.63 3.80
C PHE A 170 -3.82 14.65 4.22
N THR A 171 -4.79 14.25 5.04
CA THR A 171 -5.84 15.11 5.58
C THR A 171 -5.72 15.17 7.10
N ALA A 172 -5.74 16.37 7.68
CA ALA A 172 -5.79 16.62 9.12
C ALA A 172 -7.07 17.41 9.46
N ASN A 173 -7.89 16.90 10.39
CA ASN A 173 -9.18 17.49 10.81
C ASN A 173 -9.14 18.04 12.23
#